data_AF-A0AAW6LRJ1-F1
#
_entry.id   AF-A0AAW6LRJ1-F1
#
_cell.length_a   1.000
_cell.length_b   1.000
_cell.length_c   1.000
_cell.angle_alpha   90.00
_cell.angle_beta   90.00
_cell.angle_gamma   90.00
#
_symmetry.space_group_name_H-M   'P 1'
#
loop_
_entity.id
_entity.type
_entity.pdbx_description
1 polymer ?
#
loop_
_entity_poly.entity_id
_entity_poly.type
_entity_poly.pdbx_seq_one_letter_code
_entity_poly.pdbx_strand_id
1 'polypeptide(L)'
;MAKYASTRDELLDRMVADGWGNRSSGDAEAAGGSVALVTISDAEKAECVDAMSEVLAELGVEMPVGNFIVRSEAGEVTVREYPSEPAATAAYLALAAA
;
A
#
# COMPACT_ATOMS: atom_id res chain seq x y z
N MET A 1 14.94 8.47 -11.35
CA MET A 1 13.49 8.55 -11.07
C MET A 1 13.31 8.47 -9.57
N ALA A 2 12.28 9.12 -9.01
CA ALA A 2 11.97 8.97 -7.59
C ALA A 2 11.25 7.64 -7.40
N LYS A 3 11.61 6.87 -6.35
CA LYS A 3 10.98 5.57 -6.04
C LYS A 3 9.47 5.72 -5.80
N TYR A 4 9.05 6.86 -5.24
CA TYR A 4 7.68 7.17 -4.85
C TYR A 4 7.17 8.42 -5.57
N ALA A 5 5.88 8.43 -5.93
CA ALA A 5 5.23 9.60 -6.51
C ALA A 5 4.76 10.61 -5.44
N SER A 6 4.58 10.18 -4.19
CA SER A 6 4.20 11.02 -3.05
C SER A 6 4.61 10.40 -1.72
N THR A 7 4.61 11.18 -0.64
CA THR A 7 4.83 10.68 0.74
C THR A 7 3.73 9.72 1.20
N ARG A 8 2.50 9.85 0.67
CA ARG A 8 1.42 8.88 0.88
C ARG A 8 1.78 7.51 0.30
N ASP A 9 2.35 7.49 -0.89
CA ASP A 9 2.71 6.25 -1.56
C ASP A 9 3.91 5.58 -0.87
N GLU A 10 4.83 6.38 -0.35
CA GLU A 10 5.92 5.90 0.53
C GLU A 10 5.38 5.32 1.84
N LEU A 11 4.42 5.97 2.51
CA LEU A 11 3.76 5.43 3.69
C LEU A 11 3.13 4.07 3.39
N LEU A 12 2.37 3.96 2.29
CA LEU A 12 1.69 2.71 1.93
C LEU A 12 2.67 1.58 1.59
N ASP A 13 3.81 1.87 0.96
CA ASP A 13 4.89 0.90 0.76
C ASP A 13 5.49 0.42 2.08
N ARG A 14 5.76 1.34 3.01
CA ARG A 14 6.29 1.00 4.35
C ARG A 14 5.27 0.18 5.16
N MET A 15 3.99 0.52 5.09
CA MET A 15 2.93 -0.30 5.69
C MET A 15 2.95 -1.74 5.16
N VAL A 16 3.09 -1.91 3.85
CA VAL A 16 3.19 -3.25 3.24
C VAL A 16 4.46 -3.97 3.70
N ALA A 17 5.60 -3.30 3.75
CA ALA A 17 6.87 -3.86 4.22
C ALA A 17 6.80 -4.32 5.70
N ASP A 18 6.07 -3.59 6.54
CA ASP A 18 5.82 -3.93 7.94
C ASP A 18 4.70 -4.96 8.14
N GLY A 19 4.14 -5.52 7.06
CA GLY A 19 3.15 -6.59 7.11
C GLY A 19 1.70 -6.14 7.29
N TRP A 20 1.40 -4.85 7.09
CA TRP A 20 0.06 -4.28 7.21
C TRP A 20 -0.79 -4.36 5.92
N GLY A 21 -0.32 -5.09 4.91
CA GLY A 21 -1.12 -5.39 3.73
C GLY A 21 -2.21 -6.42 4.05
N ASN A 22 -3.47 -6.12 3.75
CA ASN A 22 -4.59 -7.05 3.92
C ASN A 22 -4.41 -8.32 3.07
N ARG A 23 -3.78 -8.17 1.88
CA ARG A 23 -3.35 -9.27 1.01
C ARG A 23 -2.06 -8.88 0.30
N SER A 24 -1.21 -9.84 0.00
CA SER A 24 -0.03 -9.63 -0.83
C SER A 24 0.31 -10.87 -1.65
N SER A 25 0.94 -10.64 -2.80
CA SER A 25 1.46 -11.69 -3.67
C SER A 25 2.72 -11.21 -4.38
N GLY A 26 3.59 -12.16 -4.74
CA GLY A 26 4.87 -11.88 -5.37
C GLY A 26 5.95 -11.54 -4.33
N ASP A 27 7.08 -11.06 -4.84
CA ASP A 27 8.26 -10.72 -4.06
C ASP A 27 8.84 -9.42 -4.65
N ALA A 28 8.99 -8.40 -3.80
CA ALA A 28 9.46 -7.09 -4.20
C ALA A 28 10.89 -7.14 -4.76
N GLU A 29 11.68 -8.14 -4.37
CA GLU A 29 13.04 -8.36 -4.85
C GLU A 29 13.09 -9.23 -6.12
N ALA A 30 11.98 -9.88 -6.49
CA ALA A 30 11.90 -10.69 -7.70
C ALA A 30 11.64 -9.84 -8.96
N ALA A 31 12.04 -10.36 -10.12
CA ALA A 31 11.87 -9.67 -11.40
C ALA A 31 10.40 -9.35 -11.76
N GLY A 32 9.44 -10.09 -11.19
CA GLY A 32 8.00 -9.84 -11.36
C GLY A 32 7.41 -8.82 -10.37
N GLY A 33 8.19 -8.38 -9.38
CA GLY A 33 7.76 -7.46 -8.35
C GLY A 33 6.76 -8.05 -7.35
N SER A 34 6.23 -7.19 -6.49
CA SER A 34 5.16 -7.49 -5.54
C SER A 34 3.94 -6.64 -5.79
N VAL A 35 2.78 -7.17 -5.39
CA VAL A 35 1.53 -6.43 -5.31
C VAL A 35 0.86 -6.71 -3.98
N ALA A 36 0.37 -5.66 -3.34
CA ALA A 36 -0.35 -5.73 -2.08
C ALA A 36 -1.65 -4.93 -2.15
N LEU A 37 -2.68 -5.43 -1.48
CA LEU A 37 -3.92 -4.74 -1.19
C LEU A 37 -3.84 -4.16 0.22
N VAL A 38 -4.06 -2.85 0.33
CA VAL A 38 -4.14 -2.13 1.60
C VAL A 38 -5.49 -1.44 1.66
N THR A 39 -6.31 -1.78 2.65
CA THR A 39 -7.60 -1.15 2.92
C THR A 39 -7.57 -0.60 4.34
N ILE A 40 -7.86 0.69 4.46
CA ILE A 40 -7.87 1.39 5.75
C ILE A 40 -9.24 2.03 5.87
N SER A 41 -10.06 1.55 6.79
CA SER A 41 -11.34 2.17 7.13
C SER A 41 -11.17 3.28 8.18
N ASP A 42 -12.19 4.14 8.32
CA ASP A 42 -12.23 5.13 9.41
C ASP A 42 -12.14 4.46 10.80
N ALA A 43 -12.64 3.23 10.94
CA ALA A 43 -12.60 2.48 12.19
C ALA A 43 -11.18 1.98 12.54
N GLU A 44 -10.40 1.58 11.53
CA GLU A 44 -9.03 1.09 11.69
C GLU A 44 -8.01 2.23 11.74
N LYS A 45 -8.37 3.42 11.26
CA LYS A 45 -7.46 4.57 11.15
C LYS A 45 -6.68 4.84 12.43
N ALA A 46 -7.34 4.80 13.58
CA ALA A 46 -6.69 5.07 14.87
C ALA A 46 -5.59 4.05 15.17
N GLU A 47 -5.86 2.77 14.96
CA GLU A 47 -4.88 1.69 15.14
C GLU A 47 -3.71 1.82 14.15
N CYS A 48 -4.00 2.14 12.88
CA CYS A 48 -2.95 2.38 11.89
C CYS A 48 -2.09 3.60 12.25
N VAL A 49 -2.69 4.68 12.78
CA VAL A 49 -1.96 5.87 13.22
C VAL A 49 -1.02 5.53 14.37
N ASP A 50 -1.48 4.76 15.36
CA ASP A 50 -0.66 4.36 16.49
C ASP A 50 0.52 3.49 16.03
N ALA A 51 0.25 2.50 15.18
CA ALA A 51 1.26 1.58 14.65
C ALA A 51 2.29 2.28 13.76
N MET A 52 1.88 3.26 12.95
CA MET A 52 2.74 3.97 11.99
C MET A 52 3.19 5.34 12.48
N SER A 53 3.06 5.64 13.77
CA SER A 53 3.27 6.98 14.33
C SER A 53 4.64 7.59 14.00
N GLU A 54 5.71 6.79 14.10
CA GLU A 54 7.07 7.21 13.74
C GLU A 54 7.20 7.55 12.25
N VAL A 55 6.64 6.70 11.38
CA VAL A 55 6.66 6.88 9.92
C VAL A 55 5.84 8.09 9.49
N LEU A 56 4.66 8.29 10.09
CA LEU A 56 3.81 9.46 9.82
C LEU A 56 4.52 10.76 10.21
N ALA A 57 5.21 10.78 11.35
CA ALA A 57 6.00 11.92 11.80
C ALA A 57 7.21 12.19 10.89
N GLU A 58 7.92 11.14 10.45
CA GLU A 58 9.06 11.25 9.53
C GLU A 58 8.63 11.83 8.17
N LEU A 59 7.54 11.32 7.61
CA LEU A 59 7.05 11.69 6.28
C LEU A 59 6.19 12.96 6.27
N GLY A 60 5.75 13.43 7.44
CA GLY A 60 4.86 14.59 7.57
C GLY A 60 3.53 14.39 6.85
N VAL A 61 2.98 13.17 6.90
CA VAL A 61 1.76 12.77 6.19
C VAL A 61 0.71 12.26 7.17
N GLU A 62 -0.56 12.40 6.82
CA GLU A 62 -1.67 11.81 7.58
C GLU A 62 -2.00 10.40 7.09
N MET A 63 -2.49 9.54 7.99
CA MET A 63 -2.95 8.21 7.63
C MET A 63 -4.13 8.29 6.65
N PRO A 64 -3.99 7.76 5.41
CA PRO A 64 -5.08 7.77 4.44
C PRO A 64 -6.17 6.78 4.83
N VAL A 65 -7.41 7.13 4.53
CA VAL A 65 -8.56 6.22 4.57
C VAL A 65 -8.91 5.90 3.12
N GLY A 66 -9.07 4.63 2.78
CA GLY A 66 -9.35 4.21 1.42
C GLY A 66 -8.90 2.81 1.09
N ASN A 67 -8.92 2.50 -0.21
CA ASN A 67 -8.60 1.18 -0.75
C ASN A 67 -7.50 1.33 -1.80
N PHE A 68 -6.36 0.71 -1.55
CA PHE A 68 -5.14 0.94 -2.32
C PHE A 68 -4.55 -0.39 -2.79
N ILE A 69 -4.06 -0.39 -4.03
CA ILE A 69 -3.14 -1.40 -4.51
C ILE A 69 -1.76 -0.77 -4.57
N VAL A 70 -0.82 -1.35 -3.84
CA VAL A 70 0.60 -1.00 -3.85
C VAL A 70 1.33 -2.02 -4.70
N ARG A 71 2.00 -1.59 -5.76
CA ARG A 71 2.82 -2.45 -6.62
C ARG A 71 4.26 -1.95 -6.60
N SER A 72 5.18 -2.85 -6.29
CA SER A 72 6.62 -2.59 -6.27
C SER A 72 7.28 -3.40 -7.38
N GLU A 73 7.91 -2.75 -8.34
CA GLU A 73 8.55 -3.41 -9.48
C GLU A 73 9.74 -2.60 -9.98
N ALA A 74 10.86 -3.27 -10.26
CA ALA A 74 12.07 -2.66 -10.83
C ALA A 74 12.57 -1.40 -10.08
N GLY A 75 12.37 -1.35 -8.76
CA GLY A 75 12.79 -0.22 -7.92
C GLY A 75 11.83 0.98 -7.93
N GLU A 76 10.65 0.85 -8.53
CA GLU A 76 9.58 1.85 -8.51
C GLU A 76 8.37 1.32 -7.75
N VAL A 77 7.69 2.21 -7.03
CA VAL A 77 6.44 1.93 -6.35
C VAL A 77 5.32 2.72 -6.99
N THR A 78 4.27 2.01 -7.38
CA THR A 78 3.03 2.59 -7.90
C THR A 78 1.88 2.26 -6.97
N VAL A 79 1.06 3.27 -6.68
CA VAL A 79 -0.13 3.12 -5.84
C VAL A 79 -1.35 3.51 -6.65
N ARG A 80 -2.37 2.65 -6.60
CA ARG A 80 -3.67 2.92 -7.22
C ARG A 80 -4.77 2.86 -6.20
N GLU A 81 -5.55 3.93 -6.15
CA GLU A 81 -6.70 4.06 -5.26
C GLU A 81 -7.99 3.59 -5.96
N TYR A 82 -8.87 2.98 -5.18
CA TYR A 82 -10.13 2.41 -5.64
C TYR A 82 -11.30 2.93 -4.79
N PRO A 83 -12.48 3.12 -5.41
CA PRO A 83 -13.63 3.73 -4.74
C PRO A 83 -14.26 2.84 -3.65
N SER A 84 -13.93 1.55 -3.63
CA SER A 84 -14.47 0.60 -2.65
C SER A 84 -13.55 -0.62 -2.49
N GLU A 85 -13.66 -1.29 -1.34
CA GLU A 85 -12.92 -2.53 -1.06
C GLU A 85 -13.22 -3.64 -2.09
N PRO A 86 -14.47 -3.89 -2.52
CA PRO A 86 -14.74 -4.87 -3.57
C PRO A 86 -14.04 -4.55 -4.90
N ALA A 87 -13.97 -3.27 -5.28
CA ALA A 87 -13.28 -2.85 -6.52
C ALA A 87 -11.77 -3.08 -6.42
N ALA A 88 -11.16 -2.73 -5.27
CA ALA A 88 -9.75 -2.98 -5.01
C ALA A 88 -9.43 -4.48 -4.98
N THR A 89 -10.27 -5.27 -4.32
CA THR A 89 -10.13 -6.73 -4.22
C THR A 89 -10.19 -7.39 -5.59
N ALA A 90 -11.17 -7.02 -6.42
CA ALA A 90 -11.28 -7.55 -7.78
C ALA A 90 -10.05 -7.23 -8.62
N ALA A 91 -9.53 -6.00 -8.53
CA ALA A 91 -8.33 -5.59 -9.23
C ALA A 91 -7.07 -6.30 -8.72
N TYR A 92 -6.94 -6.48 -7.40
CA TYR A 92 -5.85 -7.27 -6.81
C TYR A 92 -5.86 -8.71 -7.33
N LEU A 93 -7.01 -9.37 -7.32
CA LEU A 93 -7.13 -10.76 -7.79
C LEU A 93 -6.79 -10.88 -9.29
N ALA A 94 -7.14 -9.89 -10.10
CA ALA A 94 -6.77 -9.88 -11.52
C ALA A 94 -5.25 -9.72 -11.73
N LEU A 95 -4.57 -8.93 -10.87
CA LEU A 95 -3.12 -8.76 -10.91
C LEU A 95 -2.38 -9.98 -10.38
N ALA A 96 -2.86 -10.59 -9.29
CA ALA A 96 -2.24 -11.76 -8.67
C ALA A 96 -2.39 -13.05 -9.50
N ALA A 97 -3.32 -13.08 -10.45
CA ALA A 97 -3.52 -14.20 -11.37
C ALA A 97 -2.76 -14.06 -12.71
N ALA A 98 -2.13 -12.91 -12.95
CA ALA A 98 -1.37 -12.61 -14.17
C ALA A 98 0.08 -13.07 -14.05
#